data_AF-A0A1H3QP61-F1
#
_entry.id   AF-A0A1H3QP61-F1
#
_cell.length_a   1.000
_cell.length_b   1.000
_cell.length_c   1.000
_cell.angle_alpha   90.00
_cell.angle_beta   90.00
_cell.angle_gamma   90.00
#
_symmetry.space_group_name_H-M   'P 1'
#
loop_
_entity.id
_entity.type
_entity.pdbx_description
1 polymer ?
#
loop_
_entity_poly.entity_id
_entity_poly.type
_entity_poly.pdbx_seq_one_letter_code
_entity_poly.pdbx_strand_id
1 'polypeptide(L)' 'MKHALIPSAIRAFVHRRMALSALRANSSLSVRLARYNIHMAIVRTLEAQGGVQ' A
#
# COMPACT_ATOMS: atom_id res chain seq x y z
N MET A 1 -7.24 18.79 -17.16
CA MET A 1 -7.89 17.62 -16.54
C MET A 1 -7.38 17.50 -15.11
N LYS A 2 -8.15 18.02 -14.15
CA LYS A 2 -7.84 17.86 -12.72
C LYS A 2 -8.09 16.38 -12.41
N HIS A 3 -7.03 15.58 -12.31
CA HIS A 3 -7.11 14.35 -11.54
C HIS A 3 -7.56 14.80 -10.15
N ALA A 4 -8.84 14.61 -9.84
CA ALA A 4 -9.26 14.64 -8.44
C ALA A 4 -8.29 13.68 -7.76
N LEU A 5 -7.41 14.21 -6.93
CA LEU A 5 -6.42 13.44 -6.19
C LEU A 5 -7.23 12.58 -5.24
N ILE A 6 -7.74 11.44 -5.73
CA ILE A 6 -8.62 10.57 -4.97
C ILE A 6 -7.78 10.18 -3.75
N PRO A 7 -8.15 10.60 -2.53
CA PRO A 7 -7.29 10.41 -1.38
C PRO A 7 -6.94 8.93 -1.15
N SER A 8 -7.80 8.01 -1.60
CA SER A 8 -7.56 6.57 -1.61
C SER A 8 -6.39 6.16 -2.52
N ALA A 9 -6.28 6.72 -3.73
CA ALA A 9 -5.21 6.39 -4.67
C ALA A 9 -3.83 6.82 -4.16
N ILE A 10 -3.74 8.00 -3.54
CA ILE A 10 -2.50 8.48 -2.89
C ILE A 10 -2.13 7.56 -1.72
N ARG A 11 -3.10 7.23 -0.85
CA ARG A 11 -2.86 6.33 0.28
C ARG A 11 -2.40 4.95 -0.19
N ALA A 12 -3.01 4.41 -1.24
CA ALA A 12 -2.59 3.13 -1.84
C ALA A 12 -1.15 3.20 -2.35
N PHE A 13 -0.76 4.29 -3.02
CA PHE A 13 0.61 4.50 -3.48
C PHE A 13 1.63 4.58 -2.32
N VAL A 14 1.29 5.28 -1.24
CA VAL A 14 2.15 5.37 -0.04
C VAL A 14 2.35 3.99 0.59
N HIS A 15 1.28 3.21 0.76
CA HIS A 15 1.38 1.86 1.32
C HIS A 15 2.18 0.91 0.42
N ARG A 16 2.08 1.03 -0.91
CA ARG A 16 2.97 0.30 -1.84
C ARG A 16 4.45 0.62 -1.60
N ARG A 17 4.81 1.89 -1.44
CA ARG A 17 6.20 2.29 -1.11
C ARG A 17 6.64 1.76 0.25
N MET A 18 5.78 1.81 1.26
CA MET A 18 6.09 1.26 2.58
C MET A 18 6.28 -0.26 2.55
N ALA A 19 5.47 -0.99 1.77
CA ALA A 19 5.63 -2.42 1.55
C ALA A 19 7.00 -2.78 0.96
N LEU A 20 7.46 -2.02 -0.05
CA LEU A 20 8.78 -2.20 -0.65
C LEU A 20 9.92 -1.86 0.32
N SER A 21 9.75 -0.81 1.14
CA SER A 21 10.71 -0.48 2.19
C SER A 21 10.82 -1.59 3.24
N ALA A 22 9.70 -2.19 3.63
CA ALA A 22 9.66 -3.32 4.57
C ALA A 22 10.40 -4.56 4.04
N LEU A 23 10.40 -4.79 2.73
CA LEU A 23 11.19 -5.86 2.11
C LEU A 23 12.70 -5.60 2.16
N ARG A 24 13.11 -4.32 2.12
CA ARG A 24 14.52 -3.90 2.15
C ARG A 24 15.09 -3.76 3.57
N ALA A 25 14.25 -3.76 4.60
CA ALA A 25 14.69 -3.64 5.99
C ALA A 25 15.45 -4.89 6.46
N ASN A 26 16.53 -4.73 7.24
CA ASN A 26 17.34 -5.82 7.79
C ASN A 26 16.69 -6.52 9.00
N SER A 27 15.42 -6.90 8.86
CA SER A 27 14.67 -7.66 9.87
C SER A 27 14.40 -9.08 9.38
N SER A 28 14.07 -9.98 10.32
CA SER A 28 13.76 -11.39 10.04
C SER A 28 12.74 -11.53 8.91
N LEU A 29 12.89 -12.58 8.08
CA LEU A 29 12.05 -12.81 6.90
C LEU A 29 10.56 -12.78 7.22
N SER A 30 10.16 -13.42 8.33
CA SER A 30 8.78 -13.42 8.83
C SER A 30 8.26 -12.01 9.11
N VAL A 31 9.07 -11.14 9.71
CA VAL A 31 8.71 -9.76 10.05
C VAL A 31 8.56 -8.91 8.78
N ARG A 32 9.44 -9.09 7.78
CA ARG A 32 9.33 -8.37 6.50
C ARG A 32 8.07 -8.77 5.74
N LEU A 33 7.79 -10.07 5.66
CA LEU A 33 6.59 -10.59 4.99
C LEU A 33 5.30 -10.15 5.70
N ALA A 34 5.27 -10.17 7.04
CA ALA A 34 4.12 -9.68 7.79
C ALA A 34 3.83 -8.20 7.51
N ARG A 35 4.86 -7.34 7.55
CA ARG A 35 4.72 -5.90 7.24
C ARG A 35 4.29 -5.67 5.80
N TYR A 36 4.86 -6.40 4.84
CA TYR A 36 4.46 -6.36 3.45
C TYR A 36 2.98 -6.73 3.28
N ASN A 37 2.54 -7.83 3.88
CA ASN A 37 1.16 -8.31 3.79
C ASN A 37 0.16 -7.32 4.39
N ILE A 38 0.49 -6.69 5.52
CA ILE A 38 -0.33 -5.64 6.14
C ILE A 38 -0.50 -4.46 5.17
N HIS A 39 0.59 -3.95 4.60
CA HIS A 39 0.51 -2.83 3.65
C HIS A 39 -0.26 -3.21 2.38
N MET A 40 -0.08 -4.40 1.85
CA MET A 40 -0.82 -4.87 0.67
C MET A 40 -2.31 -5.10 0.95
N ALA A 41 -2.69 -5.51 2.15
CA ALA A 41 -4.09 -5.61 2.54
C ALA A 41 -4.77 -4.23 2.51
N ILE A 42 -4.08 -3.18 2.99
CA ILE A 42 -4.58 -1.80 2.95
C ILE A 42 -4.67 -1.30 1.50
N VAL A 43 -3.69 -1.62 0.64
CA VAL A 43 -3.76 -1.27 -0.78
C VAL A 43 -4.99 -1.88 -1.44
N ARG A 44 -5.25 -3.18 -1.22
CA ARG A 44 -6.42 -3.87 -1.80
C ARG A 44 -7.74 -3.29 -1.32
N THR A 45 -7.86 -2.93 -0.04
CA THR A 45 -9.07 -2.28 0.48
C THR A 45 -9.24 -0.87 -0.06
N LEU A 46 -8.16 -0.10 -0.19
CA LEU A 46 -8.21 1.24 -0.79
C LEU A 46 -8.50 1.21 -2.29
N GLU A 47 -8.01 0.21 -3.01
CA GLU A 47 -8.34 -0.02 -4.43
C GLU A 47 -9.79 -0.46 -4.60
N ALA A 48 -10.29 -1.34 -3.72
CA ALA A 48 -11.71 -1.70 -3.70
C ALA A 48 -12.62 -0.50 -3.38
N GLN A 49 -12.19 0.40 -2.50
CA GLN A 49 -12.91 1.65 -2.18
C GLN A 49 -12.78 2.72 -3.27
N GLY A 50 -11.66 2.73 -4.01
CA GLY A 50 -11.40 3.63 -5.13
C GLY A 50 -11.93 3.13 -6.47
N GLY A 51 -12.44 1.89 -6.54
CA GLY A 51 -12.98 1.25 -7.74
C GLY A 51 -14.37 1.76 -8.17
N VAL A 52 -14.83 2.90 -7.64
CA VAL A 52 -15.94 3.65 -8.23
C VAL A 52 -15.34 4.68 -9.19
N GLN A 53 -15.29 4.23 -10.46
CA GLN A 53 -15.09 4.99 -11.71
C GLN A 53 -13.65 5.29 -12.15
#